data_AF-S7ZWL4-F1
#
_entry.id   AF-S7ZWL4-F1
#
_cell.length_a   1.000
_cell.length_b   1.000
_cell.length_c   1.000
_cell.angle_alpha   90.00
_cell.angle_beta   90.00
_cell.angle_gamma   90.00
#
_symmetry.space_group_name_H-M   'P 1'
#
loop_
_entity.id
_entity.type
_entity.pdbx_description
1 polymer ?
#
loop_
_entity_poly.entity_id
_entity_poly.type
_entity_poly.pdbx_seq_one_letter_code
_entity_poly.pdbx_strand_id
1 'polypeptide(L)'
;MAPSRQQLTNQQRERVKTLAVDAQLPVSDIQRATGYTKHQIRHTLRTGSAVAVRSGRPRVITPDQEAELVAFVTMSSTRADLEERGIQTMQWPAFSPDLNPIEHVWGWMKDYIQLHYGFDQNPSHKNLRVYVTEAWEAVPDAYLQELVDSMPQRCEAANGLHTKY
;
A
#
# COMPACT_ATOMS: atom_id res chain seq x y z
N MET A 1 -42.80 10.18 23.87
CA MET A 1 -42.67 9.59 22.51
C MET A 1 -41.45 8.67 22.51
N ALA A 2 -41.65 7.36 22.37
CA ALA A 2 -40.54 6.40 22.36
C ALA A 2 -39.76 6.50 21.03
N PRO A 3 -38.43 6.64 21.03
CA PRO A 3 -37.68 6.73 19.78
C PRO A 3 -37.69 5.38 19.04
N SER A 4 -37.96 5.48 17.75
CA SER A 4 -38.08 4.40 16.77
C SER A 4 -36.96 3.35 16.84
N ARG A 5 -37.31 2.06 16.70
CA ARG A 5 -36.40 0.91 16.56
C ARG A 5 -35.66 0.90 15.21
N GLN A 6 -34.93 1.96 14.90
CA GLN A 6 -34.09 2.00 13.69
C GLN A 6 -32.72 1.36 13.96
N GLN A 7 -32.29 0.50 13.03
CA GLN A 7 -30.94 -0.06 13.04
C GLN A 7 -29.91 1.03 12.71
N LEU A 8 -28.77 1.04 13.41
CA LEU A 8 -27.69 2.00 13.15
C LEU A 8 -27.11 1.78 11.74
N THR A 9 -26.86 2.86 11.00
CA THR A 9 -26.19 2.82 9.67
C THR A 9 -24.72 2.44 9.80
N ASN A 10 -24.04 2.11 8.69
CA ASN A 10 -22.61 1.74 8.71
C ASN A 10 -21.72 2.81 9.37
N GLN A 11 -21.89 4.06 8.97
CA GLN A 11 -21.13 5.18 9.53
C GLN A 11 -21.39 5.37 11.04
N GLN A 12 -22.63 5.14 11.49
CA GLN A 12 -22.98 5.20 12.91
C GLN A 12 -22.37 4.04 13.70
N ARG A 13 -22.32 2.84 13.12
CA ARG A 13 -21.67 1.66 13.71
C ARG A 13 -20.15 1.86 13.82
N GLU A 14 -19.52 2.44 12.81
CA GLU A 14 -18.09 2.80 12.85
C GLU A 14 -17.81 3.82 13.93
N ARG A 15 -18.59 4.90 14.01
CA ARG A 15 -18.45 5.91 15.07
C ARG A 15 -18.54 5.30 16.49
N VAL A 16 -19.45 4.35 16.71
CA VAL A 16 -19.56 3.63 17.99
C VAL A 16 -18.32 2.77 18.27
N LYS A 17 -17.77 2.11 17.25
CA LYS A 17 -16.57 1.28 17.39
C LYS A 17 -15.33 2.13 17.70
N THR A 18 -15.13 3.25 17.01
CA THR A 18 -14.04 4.19 17.30
C THR A 18 -14.09 4.68 18.75
N LEU A 19 -15.27 5.07 19.24
CA LEU A 19 -15.41 5.53 20.63
C LEU A 19 -15.14 4.43 21.67
N ALA A 20 -15.47 3.18 21.35
CA ALA A 20 -15.27 2.05 22.26
C ALA A 20 -13.84 1.49 22.23
N VAL A 21 -13.23 1.40 21.05
CA VAL A 21 -11.94 0.73 20.83
C VAL A 21 -10.79 1.72 20.96
N ASP A 22 -10.86 2.85 20.24
CA ASP A 22 -9.75 3.81 20.18
C ASP A 22 -9.77 4.75 21.40
N ALA A 23 -10.96 5.23 21.77
CA ALA A 23 -11.13 6.12 22.93
C ALA A 23 -11.41 5.36 24.25
N GLN A 24 -11.53 4.03 24.22
CA GLN A 24 -11.77 3.16 25.39
C GLN A 24 -12.94 3.61 26.28
N LEU A 25 -13.95 4.27 25.71
CA LEU A 25 -15.05 4.81 26.49
C LEU A 25 -16.01 3.70 26.95
N PRO A 26 -16.51 3.75 28.20
CA PRO A 26 -17.52 2.81 28.65
C PRO A 26 -18.85 3.06 27.92
N VAL A 27 -19.69 2.02 27.81
CA VAL A 27 -20.97 2.06 27.07
C VAL A 27 -21.91 3.19 27.54
N SER A 28 -21.84 3.59 28.81
CA SER A 28 -22.58 4.73 29.36
C SER A 28 -22.16 6.07 28.74
N ASP A 29 -20.86 6.24 28.50
CA ASP A 29 -20.30 7.48 27.95
C ASP A 29 -20.54 7.55 26.45
N ILE A 30 -20.46 6.41 25.76
CA ILE A 30 -20.85 6.30 24.36
C ILE A 30 -22.34 6.62 24.18
N GLN A 31 -23.21 6.11 25.06
CA GLN A 31 -24.64 6.46 25.04
C GLN A 31 -24.85 7.96 25.23
N ARG A 32 -24.14 8.59 26.16
CA ARG A 32 -24.24 10.03 26.41
C ARG A 32 -23.72 10.86 25.23
N ALA A 33 -22.65 10.41 24.57
CA ALA A 33 -22.04 11.11 23.44
C ALA A 33 -22.80 10.94 22.11
N THR A 34 -23.51 9.82 21.92
CA THR A 34 -24.16 9.47 20.65
C THR A 34 -25.69 9.50 20.69
N GLY A 35 -26.29 9.43 21.88
CA GLY A 35 -27.73 9.30 22.07
C GLY A 35 -28.28 7.91 21.76
N TYR A 36 -27.44 6.93 21.38
CA TYR A 36 -27.88 5.57 21.06
C TYR A 36 -28.18 4.74 22.31
N THR A 37 -29.10 3.79 22.18
CA THR A 37 -29.43 2.90 23.31
C THR A 37 -28.26 1.98 23.63
N LYS A 38 -28.13 1.58 24.92
CA LYS A 38 -27.12 0.58 25.33
C LYS A 38 -27.22 -0.72 24.54
N HIS A 39 -28.43 -1.09 24.13
CA HIS A 39 -28.67 -2.29 23.32
C HIS A 39 -28.05 -2.16 21.92
N GLN A 40 -28.27 -1.04 21.22
CA GLN A 40 -27.66 -0.77 19.92
C GLN A 40 -26.13 -0.78 20.01
N ILE A 41 -25.56 -0.12 21.02
CA ILE A 41 -24.11 -0.07 21.24
C ILE A 41 -23.54 -1.47 21.45
N ARG A 42 -24.08 -2.25 22.40
CA ARG A 42 -23.61 -3.62 22.66
C ARG A 42 -23.78 -4.53 21.45
N HIS A 43 -24.88 -4.40 20.72
CA HIS A 43 -25.10 -5.16 19.48
C HIS A 43 -24.00 -4.85 18.46
N THR A 44 -23.67 -3.58 18.24
CA THR A 44 -22.63 -3.17 17.29
C THR A 44 -21.22 -3.60 17.67
N LEU A 45 -20.90 -3.64 18.97
CA LEU A 45 -19.61 -4.13 19.45
C LEU A 45 -19.52 -5.66 19.32
N ARG A 46 -20.64 -6.37 19.39
CA ARG A 46 -20.72 -7.82 19.20
C ARG A 46 -20.68 -8.22 17.73
N THR A 47 -21.29 -7.44 16.84
CA THR A 47 -21.28 -7.69 15.39
C THR A 47 -20.07 -7.03 14.74
N GLY A 48 -19.05 -7.82 14.42
CA GLY A 48 -17.92 -7.40 13.58
C GLY A 48 -18.42 -6.72 12.29
N SER A 49 -17.68 -5.73 11.77
CA SER A 49 -17.97 -5.18 10.44
C SER A 49 -17.58 -6.22 9.41
N ALA A 50 -18.42 -7.23 9.23
CA ALA A 50 -18.32 -8.08 8.07
C ALA A 50 -18.99 -7.34 6.92
N VAL A 51 -18.23 -6.48 6.23
CA VAL A 51 -18.47 -6.37 4.80
C VAL A 51 -18.22 -7.79 4.30
N ALA A 52 -19.28 -8.50 3.94
CA ALA A 52 -19.12 -9.82 3.33
C ALA A 52 -18.21 -9.62 2.12
N VAL A 53 -17.06 -10.30 2.11
CA VAL A 53 -16.22 -10.39 0.92
C VAL A 53 -17.14 -10.92 -0.17
N ARG A 54 -17.40 -10.08 -1.18
CA ARG A 54 -18.26 -10.48 -2.30
C ARG A 54 -17.56 -11.63 -3.01
N SER A 55 -18.07 -12.85 -2.84
CA SER A 55 -17.62 -14.00 -3.60
C SER A 55 -18.14 -13.87 -5.03
N GLY A 56 -17.28 -13.43 -5.94
CA GLY A 56 -17.60 -13.29 -7.36
C GLY A 56 -16.43 -12.71 -8.15
N ARG A 57 -16.44 -12.97 -9.47
CA ARG A 57 -15.46 -12.40 -10.41
C ARG A 57 -15.48 -10.87 -10.28
N PRO A 58 -14.31 -10.21 -10.12
CA PRO A 58 -14.23 -8.76 -10.08
C PRO A 58 -14.93 -8.16 -11.31
N ARG A 59 -15.65 -7.04 -11.14
CA ARG A 59 -16.21 -6.34 -12.30
C ARG A 59 -15.07 -5.92 -13.21
N VAL A 60 -15.18 -6.28 -14.49
CA VAL A 60 -14.32 -5.72 -15.53
C VAL A 60 -14.56 -4.21 -15.52
N ILE A 61 -13.49 -3.46 -15.29
CA ILE A 61 -13.51 -1.99 -15.25
C ILE A 61 -13.90 -1.53 -16.67
N THR A 62 -14.87 -0.63 -16.78
CA THR A 62 -15.21 -0.07 -18.09
C THR A 62 -14.09 0.89 -18.54
N PRO A 63 -13.89 1.10 -19.86
CA PRO A 63 -12.90 2.06 -20.34
C PRO A 63 -13.02 3.45 -19.69
N ASP A 64 -14.25 3.88 -19.38
CA ASP A 64 -14.51 5.16 -18.70
C ASP A 64 -14.07 5.15 -17.23
N GLN A 65 -14.28 4.04 -16.52
CA GLN A 65 -13.81 3.87 -15.13
C GLN A 65 -12.29 3.70 -15.05
N GLU A 66 -11.69 3.10 -16.07
CA GLU A 66 -10.24 3.03 -16.23
C GLU A 66 -9.68 4.43 -16.48
N ALA A 67 -10.30 5.20 -17.37
CA ALA A 67 -9.94 6.59 -17.60
C ALA A 67 -10.12 7.47 -16.35
N GLU A 68 -11.17 7.24 -15.56
CA GLU A 68 -11.40 7.95 -14.29
C GLU A 68 -10.36 7.56 -13.22
N LEU A 69 -9.99 6.29 -13.12
CA LEU A 69 -8.92 5.82 -12.22
C LEU A 69 -7.55 6.33 -12.65
N VAL A 70 -7.24 6.29 -13.94
CA VAL A 70 -6.03 6.87 -14.50
C VAL A 70 -6.02 8.37 -14.25
N ALA A 71 -7.12 9.08 -14.49
CA ALA A 71 -7.24 10.49 -14.19
C ALA A 71 -7.04 10.76 -12.70
N PHE A 72 -7.62 9.99 -11.78
CA PHE A 72 -7.43 10.16 -10.34
C PHE A 72 -5.97 9.92 -9.89
N VAL A 73 -5.34 8.85 -10.39
CA VAL A 73 -3.93 8.53 -10.09
C VAL A 73 -2.98 9.57 -10.71
N THR A 74 -3.31 10.06 -11.91
CA THR A 74 -2.50 10.99 -12.72
C THR A 74 -2.72 12.45 -12.31
N MET A 75 -3.92 12.84 -11.87
CA MET A 75 -4.26 14.17 -11.31
C MET A 75 -3.77 14.35 -9.88
N SER A 76 -3.17 13.32 -9.27
CA SER A 76 -2.52 13.47 -7.98
C SER A 76 -1.46 14.58 -8.09
N SER A 77 -1.47 15.51 -7.13
CA SER A 77 -0.52 16.63 -6.92
C SER A 77 0.88 16.36 -7.48
N THR A 78 1.35 15.13 -7.29
CA THR A 78 2.56 14.53 -7.86
C THR A 78 2.95 14.98 -9.26
N ARG A 79 2.04 15.02 -10.27
CA ARG A 79 2.45 15.44 -11.63
C ARG A 79 2.74 16.94 -11.72
N ALA A 80 1.88 17.75 -11.11
CA ALA A 80 2.09 19.19 -11.01
C ALA A 80 3.36 19.48 -10.20
N ASP A 81 3.60 18.75 -9.11
CA ASP A 81 4.79 18.87 -8.27
C ASP A 81 6.07 18.46 -9.03
N LEU A 82 6.02 17.42 -9.87
CA LEU A 82 7.15 17.01 -10.71
C LEU A 82 7.45 18.08 -11.77
N GLU A 83 6.41 18.64 -12.40
CA GLU A 83 6.55 19.74 -13.37
C GLU A 83 7.10 21.01 -12.72
N GLU A 84 6.59 21.41 -11.55
CA GLU A 84 7.09 22.56 -10.78
C GLU A 84 8.56 22.40 -10.39
N ARG A 85 8.98 21.18 -10.03
CA ARG A 85 10.37 20.86 -9.71
C ARG A 85 11.27 20.67 -10.95
N GLY A 86 10.71 20.80 -12.16
CA GLY A 86 11.44 20.61 -13.42
C GLY A 86 11.90 19.17 -13.65
N ILE A 87 11.25 18.19 -13.02
CA ILE A 87 11.58 16.77 -13.16
C ILE A 87 10.86 16.21 -14.39
N GLN A 88 11.65 15.84 -15.41
CA GLN A 88 11.10 15.18 -16.59
C GLN A 88 10.70 13.74 -16.27
N THR A 89 9.46 13.38 -16.58
CA THR A 89 8.96 12.01 -16.46
C THR A 89 9.19 11.26 -17.77
N MET A 90 9.50 9.97 -17.68
CA MET A 90 9.56 9.09 -18.85
C MET A 90 8.30 8.23 -18.94
N GLN A 91 7.92 7.84 -20.16
CA GLN A 91 6.86 6.85 -20.36
C GLN A 91 7.40 5.48 -19.96
N TRP A 92 6.78 4.84 -18.96
CA TRP A 92 7.17 3.52 -18.50
C TRP A 92 6.17 2.47 -18.97
N PRO A 93 6.61 1.38 -19.63
CA PRO A 93 5.71 0.32 -20.05
C PRO A 93 5.14 -0.45 -18.84
N ALA A 94 3.87 -0.83 -18.90
CA ALA A 94 3.25 -1.65 -17.86
C ALA A 94 3.94 -3.03 -17.77
N PHE A 95 3.92 -3.63 -16.57
CA PHE A 95 4.46 -4.98 -16.30
C PHE A 95 5.93 -5.19 -16.71
N SER A 96 6.77 -4.16 -16.61
CA SER A 96 8.20 -4.23 -16.97
C SER A 96 9.11 -4.06 -15.75
N PRO A 97 9.12 -4.99 -14.78
CA PRO A 97 10.08 -4.96 -13.67
C PRO A 97 11.51 -5.16 -14.15
N ASP A 98 11.72 -5.94 -15.24
CA ASP A 98 13.03 -6.18 -15.87
C ASP A 98 13.73 -4.88 -16.30
N LEU A 99 12.94 -3.83 -16.57
CA LEU A 99 13.44 -2.51 -16.95
C LEU A 99 13.78 -1.64 -15.74
N ASN A 100 13.48 -2.06 -14.51
CA ASN A 100 13.71 -1.26 -13.31
C ASN A 100 15.04 -1.68 -12.63
N PRO A 101 16.12 -0.89 -12.72
CA PRO A 101 17.43 -1.26 -12.16
C PRO A 101 17.41 -1.53 -10.65
N ILE A 102 16.44 -0.97 -9.92
CA ILE A 102 16.34 -1.17 -8.48
C ILE A 102 16.09 -2.63 -8.09
N GLU A 103 15.45 -3.41 -8.97
CA GLU A 103 15.23 -4.85 -8.74
C GLU A 103 16.57 -5.60 -8.62
N HIS A 104 17.57 -5.21 -9.42
CA HIS A 104 18.93 -5.77 -9.33
C HIS A 104 19.65 -5.31 -8.07
N VAL A 105 19.41 -4.08 -7.63
CA VAL A 105 19.98 -3.56 -6.37
C VAL A 105 19.38 -4.34 -5.19
N TRP A 106 18.07 -4.57 -5.17
CA TRP A 106 17.42 -5.40 -4.15
C TRP A 106 17.88 -6.85 -4.20
N GLY A 107 18.09 -7.41 -5.38
CA GLY A 107 18.74 -8.72 -5.56
C GLY A 107 20.08 -8.79 -4.84
N TRP A 108 20.97 -7.87 -5.18
CA TRP A 108 22.30 -7.75 -4.57
C TRP A 108 22.25 -7.57 -3.05
N MET A 109 21.36 -6.69 -2.55
CA MET A 109 21.20 -6.45 -1.12
C MET A 109 20.71 -7.70 -0.38
N LYS A 110 19.80 -8.49 -0.97
CA LYS A 110 19.36 -9.76 -0.37
C LYS A 110 20.53 -10.74 -0.27
N ASP A 111 21.35 -10.84 -1.31
CA ASP A 111 22.53 -11.70 -1.32
C ASP A 111 23.55 -11.27 -0.25
N TYR A 112 23.78 -9.95 -0.11
CA TYR A 112 24.61 -9.39 0.97
C TYR A 112 24.07 -9.76 2.35
N ILE A 113 22.79 -9.52 2.62
CA ILE A 113 22.17 -9.81 3.92
C ILE A 113 22.27 -11.31 4.23
N GLN A 114 22.00 -12.15 3.23
CA GLN A 114 22.08 -13.60 3.38
C GLN A 114 23.52 -14.06 3.68
N LEU A 115 24.52 -13.47 3.05
CA LEU A 115 25.93 -13.80 3.27
C LEU A 115 26.40 -13.38 4.67
N HIS A 116 26.00 -12.19 5.13
CA HIS A 116 26.53 -11.59 6.37
C HIS A 116 25.75 -11.96 7.63
N TYR A 117 24.45 -12.20 7.54
CA TYR A 117 23.60 -12.50 8.70
C TYR A 117 22.91 -13.86 8.63
N GLY A 118 22.98 -14.55 7.49
CA GLY A 118 22.35 -15.85 7.27
C GLY A 118 20.83 -15.78 7.09
N PHE A 119 20.18 -16.94 7.17
CA PHE A 119 18.72 -17.08 7.06
C PHE A 119 18.04 -16.95 8.42
N ASP A 120 18.07 -15.76 9.03
CA ASP A 120 17.10 -15.47 10.08
C ASP A 120 15.73 -15.27 9.40
N GLN A 121 14.82 -16.22 9.56
CA GLN A 121 13.51 -16.19 8.90
C GLN A 121 12.57 -15.13 9.51
N ASN A 122 12.93 -14.54 10.66
CA ASN A 122 12.09 -13.56 11.32
C ASN A 122 12.89 -12.53 12.14
N PRO A 123 13.71 -11.68 11.48
CA PRO A 123 14.47 -10.65 12.18
C PRO A 123 13.53 -9.64 12.82
N SER A 124 13.88 -9.16 14.02
CA SER A 124 13.16 -8.04 14.63
C SER A 124 13.22 -6.80 13.72
N HIS A 125 12.22 -5.91 13.81
CA HIS A 125 12.21 -4.66 13.03
C HIS A 125 13.48 -3.81 13.21
N LYS A 126 14.08 -3.85 14.40
CA LYS A 126 15.34 -3.16 14.70
C LYS A 126 16.49 -3.77 13.90
N ASN A 127 16.61 -5.09 13.90
CA ASN A 127 17.68 -5.80 13.20
C ASN A 127 17.51 -5.68 11.68
N LEU A 128 16.28 -5.81 11.17
CA LEU A 128 16.01 -5.65 9.73
C LEU A 128 16.45 -4.27 9.23
N ARG A 129 16.21 -3.20 10.00
CA ARG A 129 16.71 -1.86 9.64
C ARG A 129 18.22 -1.82 9.55
N VAL A 130 18.93 -2.42 10.51
CA VAL A 130 20.40 -2.49 10.47
C VAL A 130 20.89 -3.24 9.24
N TYR A 131 20.33 -4.41 8.97
CA TYR A 131 20.75 -5.27 7.85
C TYR A 131 20.54 -4.57 6.50
N VAL A 132 19.38 -3.93 6.31
CA VAL A 132 19.05 -3.21 5.07
C VAL A 132 19.93 -1.97 4.90
N THR A 133 20.19 -1.22 5.98
CA THR A 133 21.08 -0.06 5.91
C THR A 133 22.51 -0.49 5.58
N GLU A 134 23.07 -1.49 6.27
CA GLU A 134 24.43 -1.96 5.97
C GLU A 134 24.54 -2.54 4.56
N ALA A 135 23.52 -3.27 4.09
CA ALA A 135 23.49 -3.75 2.71
C ALA A 135 23.43 -2.61 1.70
N TRP A 136 22.66 -1.55 1.97
CA TRP A 136 22.56 -0.39 1.09
C TRP A 136 23.90 0.36 0.99
N GLU A 137 24.55 0.63 2.13
CA GLU A 137 25.85 1.32 2.18
C GLU A 137 26.98 0.48 1.57
N ALA A 138 26.81 -0.84 1.48
CA ALA A 138 27.78 -1.75 0.87
C ALA A 138 27.67 -1.85 -0.65
N VAL A 139 26.59 -1.35 -1.27
CA VAL A 139 26.42 -1.42 -2.72
C VAL A 139 27.53 -0.59 -3.40
N PRO A 140 28.37 -1.19 -4.26
CA PRO A 140 29.43 -0.44 -4.92
C PRO A 140 28.87 0.56 -5.92
N ASP A 141 29.36 1.80 -5.91
CA ASP A 141 28.99 2.83 -6.90
C ASP A 141 29.24 2.36 -8.34
N ALA A 142 30.32 1.61 -8.56
CA ALA A 142 30.63 1.03 -9.87
C ALA A 142 29.54 0.07 -10.36
N TYR A 143 28.94 -0.71 -9.46
CA TYR A 143 27.84 -1.61 -9.79
C TYR A 143 26.57 -0.83 -10.16
N LEU A 144 26.27 0.25 -9.44
CA LEU A 144 25.16 1.15 -9.78
C LEU A 144 25.37 1.79 -11.16
N GLN A 145 26.60 2.23 -11.46
CA GLN A 145 26.93 2.81 -12.76
C GLN A 145 26.76 1.80 -13.89
N GLU A 146 27.26 0.56 -13.73
CA GLU A 146 27.07 -0.51 -14.71
C GLU A 146 25.60 -0.83 -14.97
N LEU A 147 24.77 -0.82 -13.92
CA LEU A 147 23.33 -1.02 -14.06
C LEU A 147 22.68 0.09 -14.91
N VAL A 148 23.03 1.36 -14.64
CA VAL A 148 22.55 2.50 -15.42
C VAL A 148 23.03 2.43 -16.87
N ASP A 149 24.30 2.12 -17.09
CA ASP A 149 24.91 2.04 -18.43
C ASP A 149 24.32 0.90 -19.26
N SER A 150 23.80 -0.16 -18.62
CA SER A 150 23.12 -1.27 -19.29
C SER A 150 21.69 -0.96 -19.76
N MET A 151 21.10 0.16 -19.32
CA MET A 151 19.69 0.49 -19.60
C MET A 151 19.33 0.59 -21.09
N PRO A 152 20.13 1.23 -21.96
CA PRO A 152 19.84 1.27 -23.39
C PRO A 152 19.66 -0.14 -23.97
N GLN A 153 20.54 -1.08 -23.61
CA GLN A 153 20.49 -2.46 -24.10
C GLN A 153 19.28 -3.23 -23.55
N ARG A 154 18.90 -2.98 -22.29
CA ARG A 154 17.70 -3.57 -21.68
C ARG A 154 16.43 -3.09 -22.36
N CYS A 155 16.34 -1.79 -22.64
CA CYS A 155 15.22 -1.18 -23.36
C CYS A 155 15.09 -1.74 -24.79
N GLU A 156 16.20 -1.93 -25.50
CA GLU A 156 16.22 -2.55 -26.83
C GLU A 156 15.78 -4.02 -26.78
N ALA A 157 16.26 -4.78 -25.80
CA ALA A 157 15.91 -6.18 -25.62
C ALA A 157 14.43 -6.39 -25.26
N ALA A 158 13.81 -5.41 -24.58
CA ALA A 158 12.44 -5.48 -24.10
C ALA A 158 11.36 -5.27 -25.18
N ASN A 159 11.71 -5.19 -26.47
CA ASN A 159 10.87 -5.02 -27.68
C ASN A 159 9.53 -5.83 -27.71
N GLY A 160 8.64 -5.60 -26.75
CA GLY A 160 7.36 -6.28 -26.52
C GLY A 160 7.42 -7.64 -25.79
N LEU A 161 8.57 -8.11 -25.29
CA LEU A 161 8.71 -9.46 -24.70
C LEU A 161 9.51 -9.45 -23.38
N HIS A 162 9.30 -10.47 -22.53
CA HIS A 162 10.09 -10.69 -21.32
C HIS A 162 11.57 -10.77 -21.63
N THR A 163 12.39 -10.07 -20.84
CA THR A 163 13.84 -10.08 -21.02
C THR A 163 14.50 -11.00 -19.99
N LYS A 164 15.79 -11.26 -20.18
CA LYS A 164 16.60 -12.08 -19.26
C LYS A 164 17.02 -11.35 -17.97
N TYR A 165 16.60 -10.09 -17.83
CA TYR A 165 17.07 -9.16 -16.81
C TYR A 165 16.13 -9.18 -15.61
#